data_AF-A0A4U1B307-F1
#
_entry.id   AF-A0A4U1B307-F1
#
_cell.length_a   1.000
_cell.length_b   1.000
_cell.length_c   1.000
_cell.angle_alpha   90.00
_cell.angle_beta   90.00
_cell.angle_gamma   90.00
#
_symmetry.space_group_name_H-M   'P 1'
#
loop_
_entity.id
_entity.type
_entity.pdbx_description
1 polymer ?
#
loop_
_entity_poly.entity_id
_entity_poly.type
_entity_poly.pdbx_seq_one_letter_code
_entity_poly.pdbx_strand_id
1 'polypeptide(L)'
;MNYLAIDASTEACSVALQYQGEQFSRYELSPQSHSKLLLPQVDQVLSEAGIGLKQLDGLIFGRGPGSFTGVRIGIGVAQGLAYSAGLPVVGVSTLQAMAQQALQESKLTEAVAAIDARMAEIYCGCFKADDNGIMQPVADEQVFSPALLAAKLNDLELNHSDVAGVGSAWQSYPQELIDCQLNRIDDVIRFPKAEYMLAIGAQALANGEGVDAALAQPVYVRDTVTWKKLPGRE
;
A
#
# COMPACT_ATOMS: atom_id res chain seq x y z
N MET A 1 11.32 13.95 -12.53
CA MET A 1 10.06 13.41 -11.98
C MET A 1 10.06 13.77 -10.52
N ASN A 2 9.13 14.66 -10.14
CA ASN A 2 9.09 15.27 -8.82
C ASN A 2 7.79 14.84 -8.12
N TYR A 3 7.83 13.74 -7.37
CA TYR A 3 6.63 13.15 -6.79
C TYR A 3 6.76 12.99 -5.28
N LEU A 4 5.68 13.30 -4.56
CA LEU A 4 5.55 13.03 -3.13
C LEU A 4 4.61 11.84 -2.94
N ALA A 5 5.06 10.80 -2.26
CA ALA A 5 4.27 9.65 -1.86
C ALA A 5 4.02 9.68 -0.34
N ILE A 6 2.80 9.39 0.08
CA ILE A 6 2.42 9.29 1.49
C ILE A 6 1.60 8.03 1.78
N ASP A 7 1.88 7.36 2.89
CA ASP A 7 1.09 6.24 3.38
C ASP A 7 0.88 6.31 4.89
N ALA A 8 -0.36 6.08 5.29
CA ALA A 8 -0.78 5.91 6.67
C ALA A 8 -1.76 4.73 6.80
N SER A 9 -1.72 3.79 5.85
CA SER A 9 -2.75 2.75 5.72
C SER A 9 -2.62 1.65 6.77
N THR A 10 -1.46 1.50 7.40
CA THR A 10 -1.17 0.42 8.37
C THR A 10 -0.65 0.98 9.70
N GLU A 11 -0.07 0.14 10.56
CA GLU A 11 0.69 0.56 11.74
C GLU A 11 1.88 1.48 11.40
N ALA A 12 2.39 1.42 10.17
CA ALA A 12 3.43 2.31 9.67
C ALA A 12 2.85 3.66 9.21
N CYS A 13 3.63 4.72 9.40
CA CYS A 13 3.49 6.01 8.76
C CYS A 13 4.72 6.23 7.89
N SER A 14 4.53 6.55 6.61
CA SER A 14 5.66 6.75 5.70
C SER A 14 5.43 7.85 4.68
N VAL A 15 6.51 8.53 4.35
CA VAL A 15 6.57 9.61 3.37
C VAL A 15 7.81 9.42 2.52
N ALA A 16 7.70 9.60 1.22
CA ALA A 16 8.84 9.62 0.32
C ALA A 16 8.70 10.74 -0.71
N LEU A 17 9.80 11.41 -1.01
CA LEU A 17 9.89 12.44 -2.03
C LEU A 17 10.96 12.01 -3.03
N GLN A 18 10.61 11.99 -4.31
CA GLN A 18 11.58 11.98 -5.39
C GLN A 18 11.68 13.38 -5.99
N TYR A 19 12.86 13.95 -6.07
CA TYR A 19 13.08 15.27 -6.66
C TYR A 19 14.43 15.30 -7.39
N GLN A 20 14.41 15.65 -8.68
CA GLN A 20 15.61 15.76 -9.52
C GLN A 20 16.58 14.55 -9.48
N GLY A 21 16.04 13.35 -9.27
CA GLY A 21 16.82 12.10 -9.21
C GLY A 21 17.31 11.73 -7.80
N GLU A 22 17.09 12.58 -6.81
CA GLU A 22 17.32 12.28 -5.40
C GLU A 22 16.03 11.80 -4.72
N GLN A 23 16.19 10.97 -3.69
CA GLN A 23 15.08 10.42 -2.92
C GLN A 23 15.28 10.70 -1.44
N PHE A 24 14.24 11.22 -0.80
CA PHE A 24 14.17 11.52 0.63
C PHE A 24 13.01 10.73 1.23
N SER A 25 13.20 10.08 2.36
CA SER A 25 12.13 9.30 2.97
C SER A 25 12.10 9.35 4.49
N ARG A 26 10.92 9.08 5.04
CA ARG A 26 10.67 8.88 6.46
C ARG A 26 9.77 7.66 6.60
N TYR A 27 10.10 6.80 7.55
CA TYR A 27 9.30 5.64 7.90
C TYR A 27 9.30 5.49 9.41
N GLU A 28 8.12 5.36 9.99
CA GLU A 28 7.97 5.19 11.43
C GLU A 28 6.86 4.19 11.76
N LEU A 29 7.19 3.21 12.62
CA LEU A 29 6.21 2.30 13.21
C LEU A 29 5.60 2.95 14.45
N SER A 30 4.50 3.66 14.27
CA SER A 30 3.85 4.40 15.35
C SER A 30 2.33 4.31 15.23
N PRO A 31 1.74 3.17 15.64
CA PRO A 31 0.30 2.98 15.62
C PRO A 31 -0.41 4.13 16.35
N GLN A 32 -1.53 4.62 15.79
CA GLN A 32 -2.38 5.68 16.37
C GLN A 32 -1.79 7.09 16.37
N SER A 33 -0.55 7.29 15.89
CA SER A 33 0.10 8.60 15.85
C SER A 33 0.11 9.25 14.46
N HIS A 34 -0.48 8.62 13.44
CA HIS A 34 -0.44 9.06 12.05
C HIS A 34 -0.81 10.53 11.83
N SER A 35 -1.86 11.01 12.50
CA SER A 35 -2.32 12.41 12.38
C SER A 35 -1.32 13.43 12.92
N LYS A 36 -0.43 13.02 13.82
CA LYS A 36 0.65 13.86 14.38
C LYS A 36 1.94 13.76 13.59
N LEU A 37 2.16 12.64 12.89
CA LEU A 37 3.43 12.35 12.21
C LEU A 37 3.44 12.75 10.75
N LEU A 38 2.33 12.55 10.03
CA LEU A 38 2.34 12.58 8.57
C LEU A 38 2.73 13.96 8.00
N LEU A 39 2.09 15.04 8.47
CA LEU A 39 2.42 16.40 8.01
C LEU A 39 3.83 16.83 8.41
N PRO A 40 4.31 16.61 9.66
CA PRO A 40 5.70 16.87 10.00
C PRO A 40 6.71 16.09 9.15
N GLN A 41 6.44 14.82 8.80
CA GLN A 41 7.31 14.05 7.92
C GLN A 41 7.33 14.59 6.49
N VAL A 42 6.18 15.07 5.97
CA VAL A 42 6.10 15.78 4.68
C VAL A 42 6.94 17.07 4.71
N ASP A 43 6.79 17.88 5.76
CA ASP A 43 7.56 19.11 5.93
C ASP A 43 9.07 18.83 5.98
N GLN A 44 9.49 17.77 6.67
CA GLN A 44 10.89 17.36 6.74
C GLN A 44 11.47 17.00 5.36
N VAL A 45 10.81 16.15 4.57
CA VAL A 45 11.36 15.73 3.27
C VAL A 45 11.40 16.90 2.27
N LEU A 46 10.39 17.79 2.30
CA LEU A 46 10.37 18.98 1.45
C LEU A 46 11.45 19.99 1.86
N SER A 47 11.63 20.20 3.17
CA SER A 47 12.66 21.09 3.71
C SER A 47 14.08 20.57 3.41
N GLU A 48 14.29 19.26 3.54
CA GLU A 48 15.57 18.61 3.22
C GLU A 48 15.93 18.75 1.73
N ALA A 49 14.93 18.64 0.84
CA ALA A 49 15.09 18.88 -0.58
C ALA A 49 15.12 20.38 -0.97
N GLY A 50 14.79 21.29 -0.04
CA GLY A 50 14.75 22.74 -0.28
C GLY A 50 13.64 23.19 -1.24
N ILE A 51 12.50 22.48 -1.27
CA ILE A 51 11.40 22.75 -2.22
C ILE A 51 10.05 22.94 -1.53
N GLY A 52 9.11 23.59 -2.23
CA GLY A 52 7.70 23.63 -1.85
C GLY A 52 6.83 22.70 -2.70
N LEU A 53 5.59 22.45 -2.24
CA LEU A 53 4.62 21.57 -2.93
C LEU A 53 4.37 21.93 -4.39
N LYS A 54 4.39 23.22 -4.75
CA LYS A 54 4.13 23.69 -6.12
C LYS A 54 5.23 23.31 -7.13
N GLN A 55 6.34 22.75 -6.67
CA GLN A 55 7.43 22.25 -7.51
C GLN A 55 7.31 20.76 -7.80
N LEU A 56 6.28 20.10 -7.26
CA LEU A 56 5.96 18.71 -7.54
C LEU A 56 5.13 18.60 -8.83
N ASP A 57 5.23 17.45 -9.49
CA ASP A 57 4.46 17.09 -10.68
C ASP A 57 3.17 16.35 -10.30
N GLY A 58 3.09 15.78 -9.09
CA GLY A 58 1.92 15.06 -8.59
C GLY A 58 2.14 14.49 -7.19
N LEU A 59 1.05 13.99 -6.59
CA LEU A 59 1.07 13.38 -5.26
C LEU A 59 0.49 11.96 -5.30
N ILE A 60 1.18 11.03 -4.66
CA ILE A 60 0.86 9.61 -4.61
C ILE A 60 0.42 9.29 -3.18
N PHE A 61 -0.65 8.50 -3.01
CA PHE A 61 -1.14 8.15 -1.69
C PHE A 61 -1.52 6.68 -1.58
N GLY A 62 -1.32 6.08 -0.42
CA GLY A 62 -1.85 4.75 -0.12
C GLY A 62 -3.38 4.76 -0.04
N ARG A 63 -4.06 4.10 -0.98
CA ARG A 63 -5.53 4.04 -1.04
C ARG A 63 -6.15 2.92 -0.19
N GLY A 64 -5.31 2.17 0.52
CA GLY A 64 -5.68 0.92 1.18
C GLY A 64 -5.46 -0.30 0.28
N PRO A 65 -5.86 -1.51 0.74
CA PRO A 65 -6.52 -1.77 2.03
C PRO A 65 -5.65 -1.53 3.27
N GLY A 66 -6.31 -1.41 4.42
CA GLY A 66 -5.64 -1.24 5.70
C GLY A 66 -6.58 -0.77 6.82
N SER A 67 -6.02 -0.07 7.81
CA SER A 67 -6.76 0.57 8.88
C SER A 67 -7.75 1.61 8.35
N PHE A 68 -9.03 1.46 8.70
CA PHE A 68 -10.11 2.35 8.28
C PHE A 68 -9.82 3.83 8.55
N THR A 69 -9.26 4.12 9.73
CA THR A 69 -8.91 5.47 10.16
C THR A 69 -7.63 5.94 9.48
N GLY A 70 -6.61 5.09 9.42
CA GLY A 70 -5.29 5.44 8.86
C GLY A 70 -5.37 5.81 7.37
N VAL A 71 -6.06 4.98 6.57
CA VAL A 71 -6.29 5.24 5.15
C VAL A 71 -6.96 6.59 4.93
N ARG A 72 -7.97 6.94 5.73
CA ARG A 72 -8.67 8.24 5.63
C ARG A 72 -7.82 9.42 6.05
N ILE A 73 -6.95 9.25 7.04
CA ILE A 73 -5.98 10.29 7.42
C ILE A 73 -5.05 10.56 6.24
N GLY A 74 -4.46 9.51 5.65
CA GLY A 74 -3.57 9.62 4.49
C GLY A 74 -4.24 10.32 3.31
N ILE A 75 -5.46 9.90 2.96
CA ILE A 75 -6.24 10.51 1.87
C ILE A 75 -6.59 11.96 2.18
N GLY A 76 -7.11 12.28 3.38
CA GLY A 76 -7.45 13.65 3.73
C GLY A 76 -6.25 14.60 3.65
N VAL A 77 -5.07 14.14 4.06
CA VAL A 77 -3.82 14.89 3.91
C VAL A 77 -3.42 15.02 2.43
N ALA A 78 -3.50 13.94 1.65
CA ALA A 78 -3.25 13.95 0.20
C ALA A 78 -4.12 15.02 -0.50
N GLN A 79 -5.42 15.02 -0.21
CA GLN A 79 -6.38 15.96 -0.76
C GLN A 79 -6.02 17.40 -0.41
N GLY A 80 -5.75 17.69 0.87
CA GLY A 80 -5.42 19.04 1.32
C GLY A 80 -4.14 19.58 0.68
N LEU A 81 -3.08 18.76 0.65
CA LEU A 81 -1.80 19.13 0.04
C LEU A 81 -1.97 19.36 -1.47
N ALA A 82 -2.55 18.39 -2.18
CA ALA A 82 -2.70 18.46 -3.63
C ALA A 82 -3.63 19.59 -4.08
N TYR A 83 -4.75 19.80 -3.40
CA TYR A 83 -5.67 20.92 -3.68
C TYR A 83 -4.97 22.27 -3.52
N SER A 84 -4.16 22.44 -2.48
CA SER A 84 -3.44 23.71 -2.23
C SER A 84 -2.38 24.04 -3.29
N ALA A 85 -1.83 23.02 -3.94
CA ALA A 85 -0.76 23.14 -4.92
C ALA A 85 -1.23 22.95 -6.37
N GLY A 86 -2.50 22.57 -6.60
CA GLY A 86 -3.03 22.27 -7.92
C GLY A 86 -2.44 20.99 -8.54
N LEU A 87 -2.13 20.00 -7.71
CA LEU A 87 -1.47 18.76 -8.14
C LEU A 87 -2.50 17.67 -8.47
N PRO A 88 -2.27 16.87 -9.53
CA PRO A 88 -2.98 15.61 -9.70
C PRO A 88 -2.57 14.60 -8.63
N VAL A 89 -3.48 13.68 -8.31
CA VAL A 89 -3.23 12.63 -7.32
C VAL A 89 -3.45 11.23 -7.90
N VAL A 90 -2.66 10.26 -7.42
CA VAL A 90 -2.84 8.84 -7.73
C VAL A 90 -2.87 8.02 -6.45
N GLY A 91 -3.88 7.15 -6.35
CA GLY A 91 -3.98 6.17 -5.28
C GLY A 91 -3.25 4.87 -5.63
N VAL A 92 -2.32 4.44 -4.78
CA VAL A 92 -1.58 3.18 -4.91
C VAL A 92 -2.09 2.19 -3.87
N SER A 93 -2.27 0.93 -4.28
CA SER A 93 -2.65 -0.13 -3.34
C SER A 93 -1.55 -0.35 -2.30
N THR A 94 -1.96 -0.50 -1.05
CA THR A 94 -1.07 -0.87 0.04
C THR A 94 -0.40 -2.22 -0.18
N LEU A 95 -1.13 -3.17 -0.76
CA LEU A 95 -0.64 -4.52 -1.06
C LEU A 95 0.37 -4.49 -2.21
N GLN A 96 0.04 -3.73 -3.26
CA GLN A 96 0.92 -3.52 -4.42
C GLN A 96 2.23 -2.84 -4.00
N ALA A 97 2.19 -1.89 -3.07
CA ALA A 97 3.40 -1.22 -2.57
C ALA A 97 4.38 -2.20 -1.89
N MET A 98 3.86 -3.15 -1.10
CA MET A 98 4.72 -4.20 -0.49
C MET A 98 5.24 -5.20 -1.53
N ALA A 99 4.40 -5.58 -2.51
CA ALA A 99 4.86 -6.41 -3.63
C ALA A 99 5.98 -5.71 -4.42
N GLN A 100 5.83 -4.41 -4.67
CA GLN A 100 6.84 -3.60 -5.36
C GLN A 100 8.14 -3.50 -4.56
N GLN A 101 8.07 -3.46 -3.23
CA GLN A 101 9.25 -3.56 -2.38
C GLN A 101 9.98 -4.90 -2.58
N ALA A 102 9.25 -6.02 -2.64
CA ALA A 102 9.83 -7.34 -2.87
C ALA A 102 10.57 -7.40 -4.22
N LEU A 103 9.99 -6.81 -5.27
CA LEU A 103 10.65 -6.69 -6.57
C LEU A 103 11.93 -5.87 -6.51
N GLN A 104 11.88 -4.70 -5.89
CA GLN A 104 13.02 -3.78 -5.91
C GLN A 104 14.18 -4.25 -5.04
N GLU A 105 13.90 -4.78 -3.85
CA GLU A 105 14.92 -5.21 -2.88
C GLU A 105 15.38 -6.65 -3.10
N SER A 106 14.45 -7.57 -3.37
CA SER A 106 14.73 -9.02 -3.46
C SER A 106 14.70 -9.58 -4.88
N LYS A 107 14.37 -8.77 -5.90
CA LYS A 107 14.25 -9.17 -7.31
C LYS A 107 13.22 -10.27 -7.58
N LEU A 108 12.28 -10.47 -6.66
CA LEU A 108 11.20 -11.44 -6.81
C LEU A 108 10.13 -10.86 -7.73
N THR A 109 9.86 -11.55 -8.83
CA THR A 109 8.96 -11.04 -9.88
C THR A 109 7.49 -11.32 -9.58
N GLU A 110 7.21 -12.13 -8.56
CA GLU A 110 5.86 -12.43 -8.09
C GLU A 110 5.77 -12.33 -6.57
N ALA A 111 4.65 -11.82 -6.06
CA ALA A 111 4.43 -11.66 -4.63
C ALA A 111 2.97 -11.86 -4.24
N VAL A 112 2.76 -12.53 -3.12
CA VAL A 112 1.48 -12.62 -2.39
C VAL A 112 1.57 -11.67 -1.20
N ALA A 113 0.98 -10.49 -1.35
CA ALA A 113 0.93 -9.49 -0.30
C ALA A 113 -0.33 -9.70 0.54
N ALA A 114 -0.15 -9.87 1.85
CA ALA A 114 -1.25 -10.10 2.78
C ALA A 114 -1.08 -9.31 4.09
N ILE A 115 -2.12 -8.59 4.49
CA ILE A 115 -2.19 -7.79 5.74
C ILE A 115 -3.27 -8.37 6.65
N ASP A 116 -3.00 -8.44 7.95
CA ASP A 116 -4.03 -8.74 8.95
C ASP A 116 -5.18 -7.71 8.90
N ALA A 117 -6.36 -8.15 8.45
CA ALA A 117 -7.55 -7.32 8.34
C ALA A 117 -8.36 -7.24 9.65
N ARG A 118 -7.84 -7.84 10.74
CA ARG A 118 -8.55 -8.14 11.99
C ARG A 118 -9.70 -9.12 11.75
N MET A 119 -10.42 -9.47 12.82
CA MET A 119 -11.57 -10.38 12.78
C MET A 119 -11.27 -11.76 12.14
N ALA A 120 -10.03 -12.25 12.29
CA ALA A 120 -9.54 -13.49 11.68
C ALA A 120 -9.64 -13.52 10.14
N GLU A 121 -9.44 -12.36 9.52
CA GLU A 121 -9.39 -12.19 8.06
C GLU A 121 -8.08 -11.52 7.65
N ILE A 122 -7.73 -11.68 6.39
CA ILE A 122 -6.59 -11.02 5.73
C ILE A 122 -7.08 -10.21 4.54
N TYR A 123 -6.49 -9.05 4.32
CA TYR A 123 -6.51 -8.40 3.01
C TYR A 123 -5.41 -9.04 2.17
N CYS A 124 -5.73 -9.50 0.98
CA CYS A 124 -4.80 -10.25 0.15
C CYS A 124 -4.84 -9.79 -1.31
N GLY A 125 -3.66 -9.74 -1.92
CA GLY A 125 -3.47 -9.46 -3.35
C GLY A 125 -2.28 -10.25 -3.86
N CYS A 126 -2.40 -10.75 -5.08
CA CYS A 126 -1.32 -11.47 -5.78
C CYS A 126 -0.84 -10.60 -6.93
N PHE A 127 0.47 -10.44 -7.06
CA PHE A 127 1.08 -9.49 -7.97
C PHE A 127 2.17 -10.15 -8.81
N LYS A 128 2.32 -9.67 -10.04
CA LYS A 128 3.38 -10.05 -10.97
C LYS A 128 3.97 -8.81 -11.62
N ALA A 129 5.29 -8.74 -11.71
CA ALA A 129 5.98 -7.66 -12.38
C ALA A 129 5.69 -7.66 -13.88
N ASP A 130 5.34 -6.50 -14.43
CA ASP A 130 5.27 -6.28 -15.88
C ASP A 130 6.65 -5.92 -16.47
N ASP A 131 6.70 -5.72 -17.78
CA ASP A 131 7.93 -5.37 -18.51
C ASP A 131 8.53 -4.00 -18.10
N ASN A 132 7.74 -3.15 -17.43
CA ASN A 132 8.21 -1.86 -16.90
C ASN A 132 8.74 -2.00 -15.46
N GLY A 133 8.75 -3.21 -14.90
CA GLY A 133 9.16 -3.46 -13.52
C GLY A 133 8.15 -2.94 -12.49
N ILE A 134 6.88 -2.86 -12.86
CA ILE A 134 5.78 -2.51 -11.96
C ILE A 134 5.00 -3.77 -11.59
N MET A 135 4.77 -3.97 -10.30
CA MET A 135 3.93 -5.07 -9.80
C MET A 135 2.47 -4.82 -10.16
N GLN A 136 1.90 -5.66 -11.02
CA GLN A 136 0.50 -5.60 -11.45
C GLN A 136 -0.33 -6.68 -10.75
N PRO A 137 -1.59 -6.39 -10.37
CA PRO A 137 -2.47 -7.39 -9.77
C PRO A 137 -2.78 -8.52 -10.77
N VAL A 138 -2.64 -9.76 -10.32
CA VAL A 138 -3.02 -10.97 -11.10
C VAL A 138 -4.52 -11.24 -10.99
N ALA A 139 -5.13 -10.80 -9.90
CA ALA A 139 -6.57 -10.86 -9.64
C ALA A 139 -6.96 -9.67 -8.75
N ASP A 140 -8.27 -9.43 -8.62
CA ASP A 140 -8.77 -8.41 -7.69
C ASP A 140 -8.29 -8.68 -6.26
N GLU A 141 -7.99 -7.61 -5.54
CA GLU A 141 -7.70 -7.69 -4.11
C GLU A 141 -8.95 -8.13 -3.35
N GLN A 142 -8.80 -8.95 -2.32
CA GLN A 142 -9.92 -9.51 -1.57
C GLN A 142 -9.67 -9.50 -0.07
N VAL A 143 -10.75 -9.61 0.70
CA VAL A 143 -10.71 -9.93 2.13
C VAL A 143 -11.34 -11.30 2.39
N PHE A 144 -10.65 -12.17 3.12
CA PHE A 144 -11.14 -13.50 3.45
C PHE A 144 -10.37 -14.12 4.62
N SER A 145 -10.84 -15.26 5.13
CA SER A 145 -10.15 -16.02 6.19
C SER A 145 -8.81 -16.58 5.69
N PRO A 146 -7.70 -16.47 6.45
CA PRO A 146 -6.37 -16.93 6.02
C PRO A 146 -6.35 -18.41 5.59
N ALA A 147 -7.19 -19.26 6.20
CA ALA A 147 -7.31 -20.68 5.84
C ALA A 147 -7.73 -20.94 4.38
N LEU A 148 -8.28 -19.94 3.69
CA LEU A 148 -8.67 -20.05 2.28
C LEU A 148 -7.54 -19.68 1.31
N LEU A 149 -6.41 -19.12 1.79
CA LEU A 149 -5.37 -18.59 0.91
C LEU A 149 -4.74 -19.69 0.06
N ALA A 150 -4.33 -20.81 0.66
CA ALA A 150 -3.69 -21.90 -0.06
C ALA A 150 -4.56 -22.43 -1.21
N ALA A 151 -5.86 -22.58 -0.98
CA ALA A 151 -6.81 -23.00 -2.02
C ALA A 151 -6.90 -21.96 -3.14
N LYS A 152 -6.99 -20.67 -2.80
CA LYS A 152 -7.05 -19.57 -3.79
C LYS A 152 -5.79 -19.45 -4.64
N LEU A 153 -4.62 -19.72 -4.06
CA LEU A 153 -3.35 -19.67 -4.80
C LEU A 153 -3.27 -20.77 -5.86
N ASN A 154 -3.88 -21.93 -5.63
CA ASN A 154 -3.92 -23.02 -6.63
C ASN A 154 -4.71 -22.67 -7.89
N ASP A 155 -5.63 -21.71 -7.78
CA ASP A 155 -6.43 -21.23 -8.92
C ASP A 155 -5.69 -20.15 -9.74
N LEU A 156 -4.51 -19.70 -9.30
CA LEU A 156 -3.73 -18.66 -9.93
C LEU A 156 -2.48 -19.22 -10.61
N GLU A 157 -2.17 -18.70 -11.80
CA GLU A 157 -0.93 -19.02 -12.52
C GLU A 157 0.25 -18.23 -11.95
N LEU A 158 0.72 -18.63 -10.76
CA LEU A 158 1.94 -18.12 -10.14
C LEU A 158 3.10 -19.09 -10.35
N ASN A 159 4.28 -18.56 -10.63
CA ASN A 159 5.52 -19.30 -10.59
C ASN A 159 5.93 -19.55 -9.13
N HIS A 160 5.55 -20.73 -8.62
CA HIS A 160 5.85 -21.15 -7.25
C HIS A 160 7.34 -21.11 -6.86
N SER A 161 8.27 -21.08 -7.83
CA SER A 161 9.71 -20.99 -7.57
C SER A 161 10.24 -19.56 -7.34
N ASP A 162 9.47 -18.51 -7.62
CA ASP A 162 9.89 -17.11 -7.52
C ASP A 162 8.88 -16.20 -6.78
N VAL A 163 7.98 -16.80 -6.00
CA VAL A 163 6.92 -16.07 -5.27
C VAL A 163 7.30 -15.79 -3.81
N ALA A 164 7.18 -14.53 -3.39
CA ALA A 164 7.34 -14.11 -2.00
C ALA A 164 5.99 -13.90 -1.29
N GLY A 165 5.87 -14.35 -0.05
CA GLY A 165 4.84 -13.88 0.88
C GLY A 165 5.32 -12.64 1.62
N VAL A 166 4.62 -11.51 1.46
CA VAL A 166 4.93 -10.24 2.15
C VAL A 166 3.73 -9.70 2.92
N GLY A 167 3.99 -8.89 3.94
CA GLY A 167 2.98 -8.24 4.76
C GLY A 167 2.70 -8.94 6.09
N SER A 168 1.99 -8.22 6.97
CA SER A 168 1.81 -8.60 8.39
C SER A 168 1.05 -9.91 8.62
N ALA A 169 0.23 -10.36 7.66
CA ALA A 169 -0.58 -11.56 7.82
C ALA A 169 0.27 -12.82 8.00
N TRP A 170 1.43 -12.89 7.33
CA TRP A 170 2.33 -14.04 7.38
C TRP A 170 2.92 -14.27 8.78
N GLN A 171 3.03 -13.22 9.60
CA GLN A 171 3.44 -13.33 11.00
C GLN A 171 2.25 -13.45 11.96
N SER A 172 1.08 -12.92 11.58
CA SER A 172 -0.13 -12.99 12.40
C SER A 172 -0.83 -14.35 12.34
N TYR A 173 -0.76 -15.04 11.19
CA TYR A 173 -1.46 -16.31 10.92
C TYR A 173 -0.52 -17.41 10.38
N PRO A 174 0.63 -17.68 11.03
CA PRO A 174 1.64 -18.59 10.47
C PRO A 174 1.15 -20.03 10.36
N GLN A 175 0.22 -20.48 11.20
CA GLN A 175 -0.31 -21.84 11.18
C GLN A 175 -1.33 -22.02 10.05
N GLU A 176 -2.19 -21.04 9.83
CA GLU A 176 -3.21 -21.06 8.80
C GLU A 176 -2.65 -20.86 7.39
N LEU A 177 -1.46 -20.24 7.30
CA LEU A 177 -0.81 -19.93 6.03
C LEU A 177 0.32 -20.89 5.66
N ILE A 178 0.61 -21.89 6.50
CA ILE A 178 1.73 -22.82 6.30
C ILE A 178 1.63 -23.62 4.99
N ASP A 179 0.41 -23.91 4.54
CA ASP A 179 0.13 -24.71 3.35
C ASP A 179 0.18 -23.90 2.04
N CYS A 180 0.48 -22.60 2.08
CA CYS A 180 0.53 -21.76 0.87
C CYS A 180 1.72 -22.08 -0.06
N GLN A 181 2.64 -22.96 0.34
CA GLN A 181 3.78 -23.46 -0.45
C GLN A 181 4.55 -22.35 -1.21
N LEU A 182 4.71 -21.18 -0.59
CA LEU A 182 5.50 -20.10 -1.17
C LEU A 182 6.99 -20.39 -1.03
N ASN A 183 7.77 -19.97 -2.02
CA ASN A 183 9.23 -20.14 -2.00
C ASN A 183 9.88 -19.44 -0.80
N ARG A 184 9.39 -18.23 -0.48
CA ARG A 184 9.91 -17.42 0.61
C ARG A 184 8.80 -16.65 1.30
N ILE A 185 8.85 -16.59 2.62
CA ILE A 185 8.14 -15.58 3.41
C ILE A 185 9.15 -14.50 3.78
N ASP A 186 8.89 -13.25 3.39
CA ASP A 186 9.72 -12.12 3.77
C ASP A 186 9.24 -11.54 5.10
N ASP A 187 10.08 -11.67 6.12
CA ASP A 187 9.85 -11.20 7.48
C ASP A 187 10.22 -9.72 7.69
N VAL A 188 10.87 -9.09 6.71
CA VAL A 188 11.26 -7.68 6.73
C VAL A 188 10.17 -6.80 6.14
N ILE A 189 9.54 -7.23 5.05
CA ILE A 189 8.46 -6.50 4.36
C ILE A 189 7.14 -6.73 5.09
N ARG A 190 6.95 -6.06 6.23
CA ARG A 190 5.74 -6.21 7.06
C ARG A 190 4.63 -5.21 6.75
N PHE A 191 5.00 -4.00 6.33
CA PHE A 191 4.11 -2.87 6.12
C PHE A 191 4.56 -2.07 4.90
N PRO A 192 3.65 -1.35 4.21
CA PRO A 192 4.02 -0.49 3.08
C PRO A 192 5.03 0.58 3.48
N LYS A 193 5.91 0.92 2.54
CA LYS A 193 6.76 2.11 2.60
C LYS A 193 6.48 2.96 1.37
N ALA A 194 6.27 4.25 1.56
CA ALA A 194 5.94 5.22 0.50
C ALA A 194 6.99 5.25 -0.62
N GLU A 195 8.24 4.90 -0.33
CA GLU A 195 9.33 4.81 -1.31
C GLU A 195 8.97 3.91 -2.51
N TYR A 196 8.37 2.75 -2.25
CA TYR A 196 8.01 1.80 -3.31
C TYR A 196 6.70 2.16 -4.00
N MET A 197 5.94 3.13 -3.46
CA MET A 197 4.79 3.70 -4.17
C MET A 197 5.22 4.66 -5.29
N LEU A 198 6.42 5.26 -5.19
CA LEU A 198 6.90 6.25 -6.16
C LEU A 198 6.95 5.67 -7.58
N ALA A 199 7.49 4.46 -7.76
CA ALA A 199 7.58 3.83 -9.08
C ALA A 199 6.19 3.59 -9.70
N ILE A 200 5.26 3.03 -8.90
CA ILE A 200 3.89 2.73 -9.33
C ILE A 200 3.16 4.03 -9.71
N GLY A 201 3.16 5.01 -8.81
CA GLY A 201 2.44 6.25 -9.01
C GLY A 201 3.06 7.14 -10.08
N ALA A 202 4.39 7.13 -10.25
CA ALA A 202 5.07 7.85 -11.32
C ALA A 202 4.65 7.31 -12.70
N GLN A 203 4.55 5.98 -12.86
CA GLN A 203 4.09 5.36 -14.09
C GLN A 203 2.63 5.73 -14.39
N ALA A 204 1.75 5.64 -13.39
CA ALA A 204 0.34 6.00 -13.53
C ALA A 204 0.16 7.49 -13.89
N LEU A 205 0.90 8.40 -13.24
CA LEU A 205 0.88 9.83 -13.57
C LEU A 205 1.40 10.09 -15.00
N ALA A 206 2.47 9.42 -15.42
CA ALA A 206 2.99 9.51 -16.78
C ALA A 206 1.99 9.01 -17.84
N ASN A 207 1.15 8.03 -17.48
CA ASN A 207 0.06 7.52 -18.32
C ASN A 207 -1.20 8.42 -18.32
N GLY A 208 -1.22 9.51 -17.54
CA GLY A 208 -2.38 10.40 -17.43
C GLY A 208 -3.50 9.88 -16.52
N GLU A 209 -3.20 8.93 -15.62
CA GLU A 209 -4.17 8.32 -14.70
C GLU A 209 -4.39 9.17 -13.42
N GLY A 210 -3.69 10.29 -13.29
CA GLY A 210 -3.88 11.24 -12.19
C GLY A 210 -5.27 11.86 -12.20
N VAL A 211 -5.87 11.96 -11.02
CA VAL A 211 -7.19 12.58 -10.82
C VAL A 211 -7.09 13.89 -10.04
N ASP A 212 -8.17 14.69 -10.07
CA ASP A 212 -8.29 15.86 -9.21
C ASP A 212 -8.25 15.46 -7.72
N ALA A 213 -7.66 16.31 -6.87
CA ALA A 213 -7.56 16.09 -5.44
C ALA A 213 -8.91 15.73 -4.79
N ALA A 214 -10.02 16.37 -5.19
CA ALA A 214 -11.35 16.10 -4.65
C ALA A 214 -11.86 14.68 -4.95
N LEU A 215 -11.27 13.99 -5.95
CA LEU A 215 -11.64 12.65 -6.37
C LEU A 215 -10.79 11.55 -5.71
N ALA A 216 -9.81 11.90 -4.87
CA ALA A 216 -9.06 10.91 -4.09
C ALA A 216 -10.01 10.13 -3.16
N GLN A 217 -10.04 8.79 -3.30
CA GLN A 217 -10.94 7.93 -2.54
C GLN A 217 -10.25 6.65 -2.05
N PRO A 218 -10.69 6.10 -0.91
CA PRO A 218 -10.21 4.80 -0.44
C PRO A 218 -10.80 3.67 -1.28
N VAL A 219 -10.09 2.55 -1.33
CA VAL A 219 -10.66 1.29 -1.83
C VAL A 219 -11.26 0.50 -0.66
N TYR A 220 -12.51 0.08 -0.81
CA TYR A 220 -13.17 -0.84 0.12
C TYR A 220 -13.14 -2.24 -0.47
N VAL A 221 -12.40 -3.13 0.16
CA VAL A 221 -12.23 -4.53 -0.29
C VAL A 221 -13.20 -5.49 0.42
N ARG A 222 -14.01 -4.95 1.33
CA ARG A 222 -14.98 -5.70 2.15
C ARG A 222 -16.39 -5.39 1.65
N ASP A 223 -16.93 -6.28 0.82
CA ASP A 223 -18.26 -6.11 0.21
C ASP A 223 -19.41 -6.40 1.18
N THR A 224 -19.17 -7.19 2.23
CA THR A 224 -20.18 -7.54 3.23
C THR A 224 -19.99 -6.76 4.52
N VAL A 225 -20.98 -5.92 4.85
CA VAL A 225 -21.12 -5.35 6.19
C VAL A 225 -21.36 -6.50 7.16
N THR A 226 -20.37 -6.85 7.99
CA THR A 226 -20.46 -7.90 9.02
C THR A 226 -21.30 -7.43 10.23
N TRP A 227 -22.45 -6.81 9.99
CA TRP A 227 -23.40 -6.50 11.05
C TRP A 227 -24.27 -7.72 11.33
N LYS A 228 -23.79 -8.62 12.20
CA LYS A 228 -24.69 -9.56 12.88
C LYS A 228 -25.40 -8.79 13.99
N LYS A 229 -26.75 -8.71 13.93
CA LYS A 229 -27.57 -8.25 15.06
C LYS A 229 -27.09 -8.95 16.32
N LEU A 230 -26.79 -8.19 17.37
CA LEU A 230 -26.65 -8.75 18.72
C LEU A 230 -27.96 -9.50 19.04
N PRO A 231 -27.91 -10.79 19.39
CA PRO A 231 -29.12 -11.50 19.80
C PRO A 231 -29.70 -10.82 21.05
N GLY A 232 -30.97 -10.42 20.99
CA GLY A 232 -31.72 -10.00 22.18
C GLY A 232 -32.07 -8.51 22.32
N ARG A 233 -32.12 -7.71 21.24
CA ARG A 233 -32.83 -6.41 21.27
C ARG A 233 -33.75 -6.27 20.05
N GLU A 234 -35.02 -6.59 20.27
CA GLU A 234 -36.15 -6.07 19.47
C GLU A 234 -36.46 -4.63 19.90
#